data_AF-A0A961B020-F1
#
_entry.id   AF-A0A961B020-F1
#
_cell.length_a   1.000
_cell.length_b   1.000
_cell.length_c   1.000
_cell.angle_alpha   90.00
_cell.angle_beta   90.00
_cell.angle_gamma   90.00
#
_symmetry.space_group_name_H-M   'P 1'
#
loop_
_entity.id
_entity.type
_entity.pdbx_description
1 polymer ?
#
loop_
_entity_poly.entity_id
_entity_poly.type
_entity_poly.pdbx_seq_one_letter_code
_entity_poly.pdbx_strand_id
1 'polypeptide(L)'
;MKKFLVFLIVGGSLAAAWWFYDPHLKPFVEPWLEKAKESAAGQPSSPSPDQPASSQPSAKPGAPNAPAADPAAKSPTPGTVTKVPASPEEEIDRLVAERYPYPEILPLLRIVDDWNNIPAKAYPTEVTILEKVPFTLKAPNGQIIGSSDAAPGTPVAPLRIQGEMLTVASLANKTMVSEIALDKTDFKDRVQNHYDAFVANTRRRVDGVRAKARQNLLANATALDALRASGAVQWDSKDDPRFGPVKASLANGDVKAFSLEEAVSFKWNGSERIDGDLYKGTYDTVTVKYEAQTIFGRFPGEVKCLLQAGQVKGWIDPVTMEEKI
;
A
#
# COMPACT_ATOMS: atom_id res chain seq x y z
N MET A 1 -14.40 -41.25 4.83
CA MET A 1 -15.22 -40.21 5.49
C MET A 1 -14.74 -40.05 6.92
N LYS A 2 -14.62 -38.82 7.44
CA LYS A 2 -13.95 -38.41 8.70
C LYS A 2 -12.41 -38.38 8.63
N LYS A 3 -11.87 -37.29 8.07
CA LYS A 3 -10.52 -36.70 8.32
C LYS A 3 -10.31 -35.45 7.45
N PHE A 4 -11.32 -34.59 7.33
CA PHE A 4 -11.30 -33.41 6.44
C PHE A 4 -11.68 -32.11 7.17
N LEU A 5 -11.47 -32.04 8.50
CA LEU A 5 -11.98 -30.93 9.32
C LEU A 5 -10.97 -30.40 10.35
N VAL A 6 -9.67 -30.36 10.01
CA VAL A 6 -8.64 -29.83 10.95
C VAL A 6 -7.70 -28.79 10.32
N PHE A 7 -7.75 -28.51 9.00
CA PHE A 7 -6.79 -27.58 8.38
C PHE A 7 -7.32 -26.16 8.08
N LEU A 8 -8.45 -25.76 8.67
CA LEU A 8 -9.03 -24.42 8.44
C LEU A 8 -8.79 -23.41 9.58
N ILE A 9 -7.92 -23.73 10.55
CA ILE A 9 -7.63 -22.85 11.69
C ILE A 9 -6.12 -22.87 12.02
N VAL A 10 -5.25 -22.50 11.08
CA VAL A 10 -3.83 -22.16 11.40
C VAL A 10 -3.25 -21.06 10.49
N GLY A 11 -3.78 -20.80 9.30
CA GLY A 11 -3.22 -19.81 8.35
C GLY A 11 -3.64 -18.35 8.57
N GLY A 12 -3.95 -17.92 9.80
CA GLY A 12 -4.59 -16.64 10.10
C GLY A 12 -3.69 -15.52 10.64
N SER A 13 -2.36 -15.63 10.54
CA SER A 13 -1.48 -14.90 11.47
C SER A 13 -0.53 -13.86 10.89
N LEU A 14 -0.48 -13.62 9.57
CA LEU A 14 0.51 -12.66 9.01
C LEU A 14 -0.08 -11.50 8.21
N ALA A 15 -1.30 -11.59 7.67
CA ALA A 15 -2.04 -10.42 7.15
C ALA A 15 -2.83 -9.66 8.25
N ALA A 16 -2.95 -10.27 9.43
CA ALA A 16 -3.44 -9.62 10.65
C ALA A 16 -2.44 -8.57 11.21
N ALA A 17 -1.19 -8.54 10.72
CA ALA A 17 -0.16 -7.62 11.20
C ALA A 17 -0.42 -6.14 10.88
N TRP A 18 -1.33 -5.82 9.94
CA TRP A 18 -1.78 -4.43 9.73
C TRP A 18 -3.06 -4.08 10.52
N TRP A 19 -3.73 -5.07 11.12
CA TRP A 19 -4.91 -4.90 11.98
C TRP A 19 -4.58 -5.01 13.47
N PHE A 20 -3.46 -5.62 13.87
CA PHE A 20 -3.11 -5.92 15.27
C PHE A 20 -1.91 -5.15 15.84
N TYR A 21 -1.40 -4.12 15.16
CA TYR A 21 -0.17 -3.43 15.59
C TYR A 21 -0.37 -2.29 16.62
N ASP A 22 -1.51 -2.24 17.31
CA ASP A 22 -1.64 -1.43 18.53
C ASP A 22 -2.10 -2.31 19.71
N PRO A 23 -1.20 -2.62 20.67
CA PRO A 23 -1.53 -3.35 21.89
C PRO A 23 -2.66 -2.71 22.73
N HIS A 24 -3.05 -1.45 22.47
CA HIS A 24 -4.09 -0.73 23.20
C HIS A 24 -5.48 -0.77 22.53
N LEU A 25 -5.62 -1.34 21.33
CA LEU A 25 -6.89 -1.39 20.60
C LEU A 25 -7.65 -2.72 20.69
N LYS A 26 -7.04 -3.79 21.23
CA LYS A 26 -7.64 -5.13 21.34
C LYS A 26 -9.02 -5.20 22.00
N PRO A 27 -9.34 -4.50 23.11
CA PRO A 27 -10.64 -4.67 23.77
C PRO A 27 -11.81 -3.98 23.04
N PHE A 28 -11.57 -3.18 22.00
CA PHE A 28 -12.61 -2.41 21.30
C PHE A 28 -13.09 -3.06 19.99
N VAL A 29 -12.41 -4.09 19.49
CA VAL A 29 -12.67 -4.69 18.17
C VAL A 29 -13.38 -6.05 18.28
N GLU A 30 -13.19 -6.79 19.39
CA GLU A 30 -13.81 -8.10 19.62
C GLU A 30 -15.36 -8.10 19.57
N PRO A 31 -16.08 -7.08 20.11
CA PRO A 31 -17.55 -7.06 20.05
C PRO A 31 -18.10 -6.86 18.63
N TRP A 32 -17.35 -6.16 17.77
CA TRP A 32 -17.76 -5.88 16.40
C TRP A 32 -17.54 -7.08 15.48
N LEU A 33 -16.48 -7.86 15.74
CA LEU A 33 -16.16 -9.07 14.97
C LEU A 33 -17.19 -10.19 15.17
N GLU A 34 -17.75 -10.30 16.39
CA GLU A 34 -18.85 -11.24 16.67
C GLU A 34 -20.16 -10.80 16.01
N LYS A 35 -20.44 -9.48 15.96
CA LYS A 35 -21.62 -8.94 15.27
C LYS A 35 -21.57 -9.08 13.74
N ALA A 36 -20.37 -9.04 13.16
CA ALA A 36 -20.15 -9.24 11.72
C ALA A 36 -20.41 -10.69 11.28
N LYS A 37 -20.22 -11.68 12.16
CA LYS A 37 -20.58 -13.09 11.88
C LYS A 37 -22.09 -13.30 11.80
N GLU A 38 -22.89 -12.54 12.53
CA GLU A 38 -24.36 -12.64 12.50
C GLU A 38 -25.00 -12.03 11.25
N SER A 39 -24.37 -11.02 10.63
CA SER A 39 -24.93 -10.34 9.44
C SER A 39 -24.62 -11.02 8.10
N ALA A 40 -23.87 -12.13 8.09
CA ALA A 40 -23.52 -12.86 6.86
C ALA A 40 -24.63 -13.82 6.36
N ALA A 41 -25.80 -13.86 6.99
CA ALA A 41 -26.92 -14.72 6.59
C ALA A 41 -28.15 -13.90 6.16
N GLY A 42 -28.18 -13.41 4.91
CA GLY A 42 -29.41 -12.88 4.30
C GLY A 42 -29.23 -11.91 3.11
N GLN A 43 -29.41 -12.41 1.88
CA GLN A 43 -29.61 -11.71 0.59
C GLN A 43 -30.95 -10.91 0.52
N PRO A 44 -31.34 -10.21 -0.60
CA PRO A 44 -30.61 -9.70 -1.78
C PRO A 44 -31.01 -8.24 -2.20
N SER A 45 -30.30 -7.73 -3.22
CA SER A 45 -30.44 -6.43 -3.91
C SER A 45 -31.39 -6.45 -5.13
N SER A 46 -31.89 -5.26 -5.53
CA SER A 46 -32.53 -4.97 -6.82
C SER A 46 -32.25 -3.51 -7.28
N PRO A 47 -32.44 -3.15 -8.57
CA PRO A 47 -31.50 -2.32 -9.35
C PRO A 47 -32.07 -0.98 -9.84
N SER A 48 -31.27 -0.20 -10.59
CA SER A 48 -31.73 0.92 -11.42
C SER A 48 -30.95 1.04 -12.75
N PRO A 49 -31.55 1.66 -13.81
CA PRO A 49 -31.21 1.45 -15.22
C PRO A 49 -30.59 2.66 -15.97
N ASP A 50 -29.97 2.35 -17.13
CA ASP A 50 -29.81 3.06 -18.45
C ASP A 50 -30.13 4.57 -18.58
N GLN A 51 -29.53 5.46 -19.38
CA GLN A 51 -28.59 5.55 -20.54
C GLN A 51 -28.42 7.11 -20.79
N PRO A 52 -27.88 7.69 -21.90
CA PRO A 52 -26.83 7.34 -22.89
C PRO A 52 -25.82 8.51 -23.18
N ALA A 53 -24.96 8.26 -24.18
CA ALA A 53 -23.82 9.07 -24.69
C ALA A 53 -24.16 10.24 -25.66
N SER A 54 -23.20 11.16 -25.88
CA SER A 54 -22.93 11.88 -27.15
C SER A 54 -21.62 12.72 -27.04
N SER A 55 -20.52 12.43 -27.74
CA SER A 55 -20.08 12.90 -29.09
C SER A 55 -19.19 14.18 -29.13
N GLN A 56 -17.90 14.00 -29.43
CA GLN A 56 -17.04 14.89 -30.26
C GLN A 56 -17.43 14.73 -31.76
N PRO A 57 -16.97 15.51 -32.79
CA PRO A 57 -15.61 16.07 -32.99
C PRO A 57 -15.48 17.37 -33.87
N SER A 58 -14.23 17.82 -34.12
CA SER A 58 -13.68 18.59 -35.29
C SER A 58 -12.71 19.69 -34.81
N ALA A 59 -11.62 20.11 -35.47
CA ALA A 59 -10.77 19.65 -36.58
C ALA A 59 -9.47 20.51 -36.57
N LYS A 60 -8.34 19.96 -37.04
CA LYS A 60 -7.11 20.66 -37.50
C LYS A 60 -7.41 21.31 -38.87
N PRO A 61 -6.69 22.34 -39.41
CA PRO A 61 -5.28 22.21 -39.85
C PRO A 61 -4.44 23.53 -39.96
N GLY A 62 -3.12 23.40 -40.18
CA GLY A 62 -2.33 24.37 -40.96
C GLY A 62 -1.07 24.98 -40.31
N ALA A 63 0.10 24.44 -40.64
CA ALA A 63 1.37 25.18 -40.73
C ALA A 63 1.59 25.56 -42.21
N PRO A 64 2.45 26.55 -42.59
CA PRO A 64 3.87 26.23 -42.76
C PRO A 64 4.91 27.40 -42.67
N ASN A 65 6.17 26.97 -42.63
CA ASN A 65 7.41 27.57 -43.18
C ASN A 65 8.34 28.47 -42.34
N ALA A 66 9.56 27.92 -42.17
CA ALA A 66 10.84 28.56 -41.87
C ALA A 66 11.37 29.39 -43.06
N PRO A 67 12.46 30.18 -42.87
CA PRO A 67 13.74 29.74 -43.45
C PRO A 67 15.05 30.12 -42.69
N ALA A 68 16.07 29.24 -42.89
CA ALA A 68 17.55 29.43 -43.04
C ALA A 68 18.39 30.18 -41.95
N ALA A 69 19.35 29.52 -41.26
CA ALA A 69 20.80 29.30 -41.58
C ALA A 69 21.64 30.59 -41.46
N ASP A 70 22.85 30.70 -40.86
CA ASP A 70 24.00 29.85 -40.45
C ASP A 70 24.95 30.79 -39.61
N PRO A 71 26.21 30.50 -39.21
CA PRO A 71 26.91 29.27 -38.81
C PRO A 71 27.77 29.39 -37.51
N ALA A 72 28.17 28.23 -36.97
CA ALA A 72 29.44 27.91 -36.29
C ALA A 72 29.95 28.70 -35.06
N ALA A 73 29.89 28.05 -33.88
CA ALA A 73 30.97 28.11 -32.89
C ALA A 73 31.13 26.74 -32.20
N LYS A 74 32.34 26.20 -32.29
CA LYS A 74 32.76 24.89 -31.77
C LYS A 74 32.75 24.89 -30.25
N SER A 75 32.14 23.88 -29.63
CA SER A 75 32.42 23.49 -28.26
C SER A 75 32.69 21.98 -28.18
N PRO A 76 33.63 21.54 -27.32
CA PRO A 76 34.24 20.23 -27.40
C PRO A 76 33.31 19.15 -26.86
N THR A 77 33.37 17.99 -27.50
CA THR A 77 32.71 16.74 -27.13
C THR A 77 32.87 16.44 -25.63
N PRO A 78 31.79 16.29 -24.86
CA PRO A 78 31.85 15.63 -23.57
C PRO A 78 32.26 14.19 -23.82
N GLY A 79 33.42 13.83 -23.26
CA GLY A 79 33.96 12.48 -23.34
C GLY A 79 32.88 11.46 -22.98
N THR A 80 32.83 10.42 -23.80
CA THR A 80 32.25 9.13 -23.47
C THR A 80 32.62 8.80 -22.02
N VAL A 81 31.64 8.86 -21.13
CA VAL A 81 31.78 8.27 -19.80
C VAL A 81 31.84 6.78 -20.05
N THR A 82 33.08 6.29 -20.22
CA THR A 82 33.39 4.87 -20.17
C THR A 82 32.92 4.38 -18.82
N LYS A 83 31.78 3.68 -18.80
CA LYS A 83 31.26 2.96 -17.64
C LYS A 83 32.32 1.93 -17.26
N VAL A 84 33.18 2.30 -16.32
CA VAL A 84 34.10 1.40 -15.62
C VAL A 84 33.30 0.18 -15.15
N PRO A 85 33.82 -1.05 -15.28
CA PRO A 85 33.09 -2.23 -14.86
C PRO A 85 32.77 -2.11 -13.37
N ALA A 86 31.47 -2.01 -13.08
CA ALA A 86 30.95 -2.10 -11.73
C ALA A 86 31.47 -3.41 -11.13
N SER A 87 31.98 -3.37 -9.90
CA SER A 87 32.28 -4.61 -9.18
C SER A 87 31.04 -5.52 -9.18
N PRO A 88 31.17 -6.86 -9.07
CA PRO A 88 30.01 -7.74 -8.98
C PRO A 88 29.01 -7.32 -7.91
N GLU A 89 29.48 -6.71 -6.82
CA GLU A 89 28.63 -6.16 -5.76
C GLU A 89 27.85 -4.91 -6.20
N GLU A 90 28.49 -3.95 -6.88
CA GLU A 90 27.82 -2.77 -7.43
C GLU A 90 26.81 -3.12 -8.53
N GLU A 91 27.09 -4.18 -9.31
CA GLU A 91 26.12 -4.72 -10.27
C GLU A 91 24.88 -5.28 -9.58
N ILE A 92 25.06 -6.08 -8.52
CA ILE A 92 23.96 -6.63 -7.71
C ILE A 92 23.15 -5.49 -7.10
N ASP A 93 23.81 -4.48 -6.51
CA ASP A 93 23.12 -3.36 -5.87
C ASP A 93 22.28 -2.58 -6.89
N ARG A 94 22.79 -2.38 -8.12
CA ARG A 94 22.02 -1.77 -9.21
C ARG A 94 20.80 -2.60 -9.59
N LEU A 95 20.95 -3.90 -9.80
CA LEU A 95 19.86 -4.80 -10.20
C LEU A 95 18.79 -4.90 -9.09
N VAL A 96 19.21 -4.96 -7.83
CA VAL A 96 18.32 -4.98 -6.67
C VAL A 96 17.57 -3.65 -6.53
N ALA A 97 18.24 -2.51 -6.75
CA ALA A 97 17.61 -1.20 -6.69
C ALA A 97 16.56 -1.00 -7.80
N GLU A 98 16.83 -1.49 -9.01
CA GLU A 98 15.90 -1.47 -10.14
C GLU A 98 14.69 -2.38 -9.91
N ARG A 99 14.91 -3.56 -9.32
CA ARG A 99 13.84 -4.54 -9.04
C ARG A 99 12.94 -4.12 -7.87
N TYR A 100 13.52 -3.50 -6.85
CA TYR A 100 12.83 -3.05 -5.64
C TYR A 100 12.96 -1.54 -5.49
N PRO A 101 12.33 -0.73 -6.36
CA PRO A 101 12.39 0.72 -6.26
C PRO A 101 11.70 1.20 -4.96
N TYR A 102 12.12 2.36 -4.45
CA TYR A 102 11.38 2.99 -3.36
C TYR A 102 10.01 3.47 -3.86
N PRO A 103 8.96 3.35 -3.03
CA PRO A 103 7.66 3.88 -3.40
C PRO A 103 7.68 5.41 -3.46
N GLU A 104 6.79 5.94 -4.28
CA GLU A 104 6.54 7.38 -4.35
C GLU A 104 5.51 7.74 -3.29
N ILE A 105 6.00 8.14 -2.11
CA ILE A 105 5.14 8.55 -0.99
C ILE A 105 4.77 10.02 -1.16
N LEU A 106 3.47 10.31 -1.14
CA LEU A 106 2.95 11.68 -1.21
C LEU A 106 3.29 12.46 0.07
N PRO A 107 3.56 13.77 -0.02
CA PRO A 107 3.80 14.62 1.15
C PRO A 107 2.55 14.73 2.02
N LEU A 108 2.73 14.84 3.34
CA LEU A 108 1.64 14.83 4.31
C LEU A 108 0.53 15.84 3.99
N LEU A 109 0.87 17.11 3.72
CA LEU A 109 -0.12 18.17 3.45
C LEU A 109 -1.05 17.84 2.30
N ARG A 110 -0.57 17.09 1.29
CA ARG A 110 -1.41 16.63 0.19
C ARG A 110 -2.35 15.50 0.60
N ILE A 111 -1.94 14.66 1.56
CA ILE A 111 -2.74 13.55 2.09
C ILE A 111 -3.83 14.07 3.02
N VAL A 112 -3.52 15.08 3.83
CA VAL A 112 -4.47 15.68 4.79
C VAL A 112 -5.25 16.88 4.24
N ASP A 113 -5.07 17.19 2.95
CA ASP A 113 -5.71 18.30 2.24
C ASP A 113 -5.57 19.64 3.00
N ASP A 114 -4.32 20.02 3.33
CA ASP A 114 -4.01 21.20 4.15
C ASP A 114 -4.76 21.23 5.50
N TRP A 115 -4.92 20.06 6.12
CA TRP A 115 -5.64 19.80 7.38
C TRP A 115 -7.17 19.90 7.28
N ASN A 116 -7.73 20.11 6.08
CA ASN A 116 -9.18 20.17 5.88
C ASN A 116 -9.83 18.78 5.88
N ASN A 117 -9.08 17.75 5.48
CA ASN A 117 -9.62 16.39 5.40
C ASN A 117 -8.59 15.35 5.84
N ILE A 118 -8.74 14.87 7.07
CA ILE A 118 -7.85 13.86 7.64
C ILE A 118 -8.56 12.51 7.61
N PRO A 119 -7.96 11.48 6.99
CA PRO A 119 -8.51 10.13 7.04
C PRO A 119 -8.71 9.69 8.49
N ALA A 120 -9.87 9.11 8.83
CA ALA A 120 -10.20 8.72 10.20
C ALA A 120 -9.15 7.78 10.84
N LYS A 121 -8.49 6.95 10.03
CA LYS A 121 -7.41 6.05 10.49
C LYS A 121 -6.10 6.76 10.83
N ALA A 122 -5.92 8.00 10.37
CA ALA A 122 -4.76 8.82 10.71
C ALA A 122 -4.95 9.57 12.04
N TYR A 123 -6.14 9.52 12.64
CA TYR A 123 -6.38 10.16 13.93
C TYR A 123 -5.55 9.45 15.00
N PRO A 124 -4.76 10.20 15.78
CA PRO A 124 -4.09 9.62 16.93
C PRO A 124 -5.12 9.18 17.97
N THR A 125 -4.80 8.15 18.74
CA THR A 125 -5.70 7.63 19.79
C THR A 125 -5.99 8.70 20.85
N GLU A 126 -4.99 9.52 21.16
CA GLU A 126 -5.05 10.59 22.15
C GLU A 126 -4.28 11.82 21.68
N VAL A 127 -4.75 12.98 22.08
CA VAL A 127 -4.07 14.28 21.93
C VAL A 127 -4.03 14.99 23.26
N THR A 128 -3.07 15.88 23.43
CA THR A 128 -2.88 16.68 24.63
C THR A 128 -3.38 18.09 24.37
N ILE A 129 -4.24 18.60 25.27
CA ILE A 129 -4.69 20.00 25.23
C ILE A 129 -3.60 20.91 25.78
N LEU A 130 -3.36 22.04 25.12
CA LEU A 130 -2.32 23.01 25.53
C LEU A 130 -2.88 24.18 26.35
N GLU A 131 -4.21 24.29 26.43
CA GLU A 131 -4.89 25.33 27.20
C GLU A 131 -6.03 24.75 28.05
N LYS A 132 -6.56 25.58 28.95
CA LYS A 132 -7.70 25.22 29.78
C LYS A 132 -8.95 25.19 28.91
N VAL A 133 -9.65 24.06 28.87
CA VAL A 133 -10.83 23.89 28.03
C VAL A 133 -12.01 23.35 28.84
N PRO A 134 -13.21 23.96 28.72
CA PRO A 134 -14.42 23.42 29.30
C PRO A 134 -14.94 22.24 28.46
N PHE A 135 -15.13 21.09 29.09
CA PHE A 135 -15.83 19.94 28.54
C PHE A 135 -17.29 19.99 28.94
N THR A 136 -18.18 19.87 27.95
CA THR A 136 -19.63 19.91 28.18
C THR A 136 -20.26 18.55 27.97
N LEU A 137 -21.17 18.19 28.86
CA LEU A 137 -22.05 17.04 28.69
C LEU A 137 -23.35 17.52 28.04
N LYS A 138 -23.65 17.04 26.83
CA LYS A 138 -24.87 17.39 26.11
C LYS A 138 -25.87 16.23 26.19
N ALA A 139 -27.12 16.53 26.56
CA ALA A 139 -28.24 15.59 26.47
C ALA A 139 -28.63 15.33 25.00
N PRO A 140 -29.43 14.28 24.68
CA PRO A 140 -29.83 13.96 23.30
C PRO A 140 -30.56 15.10 22.57
N ASN A 141 -31.17 16.02 23.31
CA ASN A 141 -31.83 17.23 22.80
C ASN A 141 -30.87 18.41 22.57
N GLY A 142 -29.57 18.24 22.77
CA GLY A 142 -28.55 19.28 22.64
C GLY A 142 -28.36 20.19 23.86
N GLN A 143 -29.14 20.00 24.93
CA GLN A 143 -29.03 20.81 26.15
C GLN A 143 -27.76 20.44 26.94
N ILE A 144 -26.99 21.44 27.38
CA ILE A 144 -25.85 21.23 28.28
C ILE A 144 -26.39 20.86 29.67
N ILE A 145 -26.09 19.63 30.12
CA ILE A 145 -26.54 19.07 31.41
C ILE A 145 -25.39 18.94 32.42
N GLY A 146 -24.17 19.29 32.03
CA GLY A 146 -23.00 19.33 32.91
C GLY A 146 -21.80 19.96 32.21
N SER A 147 -20.87 20.49 33.00
CA SER A 147 -19.60 21.02 32.52
C SER A 147 -18.48 20.66 33.48
N SER A 148 -17.28 20.40 32.97
CA SER A 148 -16.06 20.23 33.75
C SER A 148 -14.90 20.84 33.00
N ASP A 149 -13.96 21.45 33.69
CA ASP A 149 -12.77 22.03 33.06
C ASP A 149 -11.64 21.00 32.99
N ALA A 150 -11.00 20.89 31.83
CA ALA A 150 -9.73 20.18 31.67
C ALA A 150 -8.57 21.18 31.69
N ALA A 151 -7.51 20.84 32.42
CA ALA A 151 -6.32 21.66 32.53
C ALA A 151 -5.36 21.43 31.34
N PRO A 152 -4.49 22.39 30.99
CA PRO A 152 -3.39 22.16 30.04
C PRO A 152 -2.60 20.89 30.39
N GLY A 153 -2.18 20.13 29.38
CA GLY A 153 -1.51 18.84 29.56
C GLY A 153 -2.46 17.63 29.68
N THR A 154 -3.77 17.84 29.74
CA THR A 154 -4.74 16.74 29.85
C THR A 154 -4.87 15.97 28.53
N PRO A 155 -4.75 14.62 28.54
CA PRO A 155 -5.00 13.80 27.35
C PRO A 155 -6.50 13.63 27.06
N VAL A 156 -6.86 13.72 25.79
CA VAL A 156 -8.25 13.68 25.29
C VAL A 156 -8.30 12.88 23.98
N ALA A 157 -9.43 12.27 23.66
CA ALA A 157 -9.60 11.51 22.42
C ALA A 157 -10.10 12.42 21.28
N PRO A 158 -9.39 12.54 20.14
CA PRO A 158 -9.89 13.29 19.00
C PRO A 158 -11.02 12.52 18.31
N LEU A 159 -12.11 13.20 17.97
CA LEU A 159 -13.27 12.60 17.31
C LEU A 159 -13.41 13.03 15.85
N ARG A 160 -13.29 14.34 15.60
CA ARG A 160 -13.55 14.92 14.28
C ARG A 160 -12.93 16.30 14.16
N ILE A 161 -12.52 16.65 12.95
CA ILE A 161 -12.12 18.00 12.56
C ILE A 161 -13.22 18.65 11.72
N GLN A 162 -13.48 19.92 12.00
CA GLN A 162 -14.34 20.78 11.20
C GLN A 162 -13.67 22.16 11.06
N GLY A 163 -13.10 22.41 9.88
CA GLY A 163 -12.24 23.58 9.67
C GLY A 163 -11.05 23.55 10.63
N GLU A 164 -10.87 24.61 11.41
CA GLU A 164 -9.77 24.74 12.37
C GLU A 164 -10.09 24.17 13.76
N MET A 165 -11.29 23.61 13.95
CA MET A 165 -11.75 23.09 15.24
C MET A 165 -11.69 21.56 15.28
N LEU A 166 -11.09 21.04 16.34
CA LEU A 166 -11.05 19.64 16.70
C LEU A 166 -12.11 19.37 17.78
N THR A 167 -13.09 18.54 17.46
CA THR A 167 -13.97 17.96 18.47
C THR A 167 -13.21 16.86 19.21
N VAL A 168 -13.10 17.00 20.52
CA VAL A 168 -12.45 16.02 21.40
C VAL A 168 -13.43 15.50 22.45
N ALA A 169 -13.22 14.26 22.89
CA ALA A 169 -13.91 13.66 24.01
C ALA A 169 -12.98 13.50 25.21
N SER A 170 -13.52 13.67 26.41
CA SER A 170 -12.80 13.33 27.63
C SER A 170 -12.56 11.82 27.69
N LEU A 171 -11.33 11.42 28.04
CA LEU A 171 -11.00 10.01 28.25
C LEU A 171 -11.74 9.41 29.45
N ALA A 172 -12.02 10.22 30.48
CA ALA A 172 -12.76 9.80 31.66
C ALA A 172 -14.27 9.61 31.37
N ASN A 173 -14.82 10.39 30.43
CA ASN A 173 -16.20 10.25 30.00
C ASN A 173 -16.36 10.63 28.53
N LYS A 174 -16.50 9.62 27.65
CA LYS A 174 -16.60 9.80 26.20
C LYS A 174 -17.83 10.59 25.74
N THR A 175 -18.83 10.78 26.61
CA THR A 175 -20.01 11.63 26.33
C THR A 175 -19.77 13.11 26.59
N MET A 176 -18.72 13.44 27.34
CA MET A 176 -18.28 14.83 27.52
C MET A 176 -17.38 15.22 26.35
N VAL A 177 -17.84 16.20 25.58
CA VAL A 177 -17.15 16.69 24.38
C VAL A 177 -16.86 18.17 24.48
N SER A 178 -15.80 18.59 23.81
CA SER A 178 -15.46 19.99 23.61
C SER A 178 -14.92 20.22 22.20
N GLU A 179 -14.95 21.46 21.76
CA GLU A 179 -14.35 21.91 20.50
C GLU A 179 -13.15 22.79 20.84
N ILE A 180 -11.98 22.41 20.33
CA ILE A 180 -10.70 23.05 20.61
C ILE A 180 -10.05 23.39 19.27
N ALA A 181 -9.44 24.57 19.15
CA ALA A 181 -8.66 24.88 17.95
C ALA A 181 -7.50 23.89 17.78
N LEU A 182 -7.23 23.43 16.55
CA LEU A 182 -6.17 22.45 16.28
C LEU A 182 -4.82 22.89 16.85
N ASP A 183 -4.49 24.17 16.72
CA ASP A 183 -3.22 24.77 17.17
C ASP A 183 -3.10 24.88 18.70
N LYS A 184 -4.16 24.58 19.43
CA LYS A 184 -4.19 24.49 20.90
C LYS A 184 -4.09 23.05 21.39
N THR A 185 -3.71 22.14 20.50
CA THR A 185 -3.47 20.73 20.77
C THR A 185 -2.19 20.27 20.10
N ASP A 186 -1.62 19.15 20.54
CA ASP A 186 -0.51 18.48 19.85
C ASP A 186 -0.97 17.59 18.67
N PHE A 187 -2.22 17.76 18.20
CA PHE A 187 -2.82 16.90 17.16
C PHE A 187 -1.97 16.89 15.87
N LYS A 188 -1.59 18.07 15.38
CA LYS A 188 -0.81 18.20 14.13
C LYS A 188 0.55 17.52 14.26
N ASP A 189 1.22 17.71 15.39
CA ASP A 189 2.52 17.10 15.68
C ASP A 189 2.42 15.57 15.74
N ARG A 190 1.36 15.03 16.34
CA ARG A 190 1.14 13.57 16.40
C ARG A 190 0.89 12.97 15.02
N VAL A 191 0.06 13.62 14.20
CA VAL A 191 -0.17 13.17 12.82
C VAL A 191 1.12 13.23 11.99
N GLN A 192 1.91 14.29 12.16
CA GLN A 192 3.22 14.42 11.53
C GLN A 192 4.16 13.28 11.96
N ASN A 193 4.26 13.01 13.25
CA ASN A 193 5.10 11.92 13.77
C ASN A 193 4.66 10.54 13.26
N HIS A 194 3.36 10.28 13.16
CA HIS A 194 2.84 9.05 12.57
C HIS A 194 3.21 8.92 11.09
N TYR A 195 3.13 10.02 10.34
CA TYR A 195 3.53 10.05 8.94
C TYR A 195 5.03 9.81 8.76
N ASP A 196 5.87 10.46 9.55
CA ASP A 196 7.33 10.29 9.48
C ASP A 196 7.74 8.86 9.85
N ALA A 197 7.10 8.29 10.88
CA ALA A 197 7.28 6.89 11.24
C ALA A 197 6.87 5.95 10.10
N PHE A 198 5.75 6.24 9.41
CA PHE A 198 5.31 5.49 8.24
C PHE A 198 6.33 5.54 7.10
N VAL A 199 6.85 6.73 6.76
CA VAL A 199 7.87 6.91 5.72
C VAL A 199 9.14 6.14 6.07
N ALA A 200 9.63 6.29 7.31
CA ALA A 200 10.83 5.62 7.78
C ALA A 200 10.68 4.09 7.78
N ASN A 201 9.54 3.57 8.25
CA ASN A 201 9.25 2.14 8.25
C ASN A 201 9.12 1.58 6.83
N THR A 202 8.51 2.33 5.91
CA THR A 202 8.40 1.94 4.50
C THR A 202 9.77 1.81 3.86
N ARG A 203 10.66 2.79 4.06
CA ARG A 203 12.05 2.71 3.59
C ARG A 203 12.78 1.53 4.20
N ARG A 204 12.71 1.34 5.52
CA ARG A 204 13.34 0.21 6.22
C ARG A 204 12.88 -1.14 5.67
N ARG A 205 11.61 -1.28 5.30
CA ARG A 205 11.08 -2.51 4.68
C ARG A 205 11.70 -2.75 3.31
N VAL A 206 11.75 -1.73 2.46
CA VAL A 206 12.40 -1.83 1.15
C VAL A 206 13.88 -2.19 1.32
N ASP A 207 14.59 -1.53 2.25
CA ASP A 207 15.98 -1.82 2.57
C ASP A 207 16.17 -3.26 3.05
N GLY A 208 15.29 -3.75 3.91
CA GLY A 208 15.30 -5.13 4.39
C GLY A 208 15.12 -6.14 3.25
N VAL A 209 14.18 -5.90 2.33
CA VAL A 209 13.98 -6.75 1.15
C VAL A 209 15.21 -6.69 0.23
N ARG A 210 15.75 -5.50 -0.02
CA ARG A 210 16.98 -5.32 -0.81
C ARG A 210 18.16 -6.04 -0.21
N ALA A 211 18.36 -5.96 1.11
CA ALA A 211 19.44 -6.65 1.81
C ALA A 211 19.30 -8.19 1.70
N LYS A 212 18.08 -8.72 1.89
CA LYS A 212 17.80 -10.16 1.69
C LYS A 212 18.04 -10.59 0.25
N ALA A 213 17.57 -9.80 -0.72
CA ALA A 213 17.77 -10.07 -2.14
C ALA A 213 19.26 -10.09 -2.48
N ARG A 214 20.04 -9.10 -2.02
CA ARG A 214 21.50 -9.06 -2.16
C ARG A 214 22.16 -10.30 -1.59
N GLN A 215 21.79 -10.70 -0.37
CA GLN A 215 22.33 -11.89 0.28
C GLN A 215 22.02 -13.17 -0.53
N ASN A 216 20.79 -13.32 -1.03
CA ASN A 216 20.43 -14.47 -1.84
C ASN A 216 21.19 -14.50 -3.17
N LEU A 217 21.34 -13.35 -3.84
CA LEU A 217 22.06 -13.24 -5.12
C LEU A 217 23.56 -13.54 -4.98
N LEU A 218 24.17 -13.17 -3.87
CA LEU A 218 25.56 -13.52 -3.56
C LEU A 218 25.72 -15.03 -3.28
N ALA A 219 24.72 -15.65 -2.66
CA ALA A 219 24.75 -17.08 -2.34
C ALA A 219 24.35 -17.98 -3.52
N ASN A 220 23.61 -17.44 -4.50
CA ASN A 220 22.99 -18.21 -5.57
C ASN A 220 23.29 -17.60 -6.96
N ALA A 221 24.31 -18.13 -7.63
CA ALA A 221 24.71 -17.71 -8.98
C ALA A 221 23.57 -17.85 -10.01
N THR A 222 22.75 -18.89 -9.90
CA THR A 222 21.59 -19.10 -10.79
C THR A 222 20.54 -18.00 -10.63
N ALA A 223 20.29 -17.55 -9.40
CA ALA A 223 19.37 -16.44 -9.15
C ALA A 223 19.91 -15.12 -9.71
N LEU A 224 21.23 -14.90 -9.65
CA LEU A 224 21.89 -13.73 -10.24
C LEU A 224 21.79 -13.73 -11.77
N ASP A 225 22.05 -14.87 -12.42
CA ASP A 225 21.93 -14.99 -13.87
C ASP A 225 20.48 -14.83 -14.33
N ALA A 226 19.51 -15.36 -13.57
CA ALA A 226 18.09 -15.13 -13.83
C ALA A 226 17.71 -13.65 -13.70
N LEU A 227 18.25 -12.94 -12.69
CA LEU A 227 18.01 -11.51 -12.52
C LEU A 227 18.66 -10.69 -13.65
N ARG A 228 19.89 -11.02 -14.07
CA ARG A 228 20.54 -10.39 -15.24
C ARG A 228 19.73 -10.60 -16.52
N ALA A 229 19.26 -11.83 -16.76
CA ALA A 229 18.41 -12.17 -17.89
C ALA A 229 17.04 -11.46 -17.83
N SER A 230 16.60 -11.01 -16.65
CA SER A 230 15.39 -10.22 -16.48
C SER A 230 15.54 -8.74 -16.91
N GLY A 231 16.76 -8.25 -17.11
CA GLY A 231 17.05 -6.84 -17.48
C GLY A 231 16.57 -6.39 -18.87
N ALA A 232 15.83 -7.22 -19.61
CA ALA A 232 15.16 -6.88 -20.87
C ALA A 232 13.92 -7.76 -21.11
N VAL A 233 13.13 -8.04 -20.05
CA VAL A 233 11.93 -8.87 -20.16
C VAL A 233 10.97 -8.28 -21.20
N GLN A 234 10.70 -9.04 -22.26
CA GLN A 234 9.47 -8.90 -23.03
C GLN A 234 8.33 -9.39 -22.15
N TRP A 235 7.43 -8.48 -21.79
CA TRP A 235 6.22 -8.82 -21.06
C TRP A 235 5.24 -9.50 -22.03
N ASP A 236 4.56 -10.53 -21.57
CA ASP A 236 3.54 -11.17 -22.37
C ASP A 236 2.31 -10.27 -22.51
N SER A 237 1.49 -10.54 -23.53
CA SER A 237 0.21 -9.88 -23.67
C SER A 237 -0.63 -10.10 -22.42
N LYS A 238 -1.21 -9.03 -21.87
CA LYS A 238 -2.13 -9.14 -20.73
C LYS A 238 -3.29 -10.08 -21.03
N ASP A 239 -3.68 -10.22 -22.29
CA ASP A 239 -4.82 -11.04 -22.73
C ASP A 239 -4.46 -12.50 -22.99
N ASP A 240 -3.24 -12.92 -22.68
CA ASP A 240 -2.85 -14.33 -22.80
C ASP A 240 -3.76 -15.22 -21.92
N PRO A 241 -4.45 -16.22 -22.51
CA PRO A 241 -5.38 -17.08 -21.77
C PRO A 241 -4.70 -17.89 -20.66
N ARG A 242 -3.37 -18.11 -20.74
CA ARG A 242 -2.60 -18.80 -19.69
C ARG A 242 -2.64 -18.06 -18.35
N PHE A 243 -2.93 -16.76 -18.35
CA PHE A 243 -3.06 -15.97 -17.12
C PHE A 243 -4.44 -16.07 -16.46
N GLY A 244 -5.40 -16.80 -17.05
CA GLY A 244 -6.74 -16.96 -16.49
C GLY A 244 -6.77 -17.34 -15.00
N PRO A 245 -6.06 -18.39 -14.56
CA PRO A 245 -6.01 -18.77 -13.14
C PRO A 245 -5.40 -17.69 -12.23
N VAL A 246 -4.36 -16.99 -12.71
CA VAL A 246 -3.68 -15.92 -11.98
C VAL A 246 -4.62 -14.73 -11.79
N LYS A 247 -5.30 -14.32 -12.85
CA LYS A 247 -6.29 -13.22 -12.80
C LYS A 247 -7.47 -13.57 -11.89
N ALA A 248 -7.96 -14.81 -11.94
CA ALA A 248 -9.02 -15.28 -11.06
C ALA A 248 -8.60 -15.23 -9.59
N SER A 249 -7.37 -15.65 -9.27
CA SER A 249 -6.82 -15.56 -7.90
C SER A 249 -6.72 -14.11 -7.40
N LEU A 250 -6.27 -13.19 -8.25
CA LEU A 250 -6.25 -11.75 -7.93
C LEU A 250 -7.68 -11.19 -7.74
N ALA A 251 -8.62 -11.55 -8.60
CA ALA A 251 -10.02 -11.13 -8.49
C ALA A 251 -10.70 -11.66 -7.21
N ASN A 252 -10.29 -12.84 -6.73
CA ASN A 252 -10.75 -13.40 -5.46
C ASN A 252 -10.09 -12.74 -4.24
N GLY A 253 -9.08 -11.88 -4.44
CA GLY A 253 -8.35 -11.22 -3.37
C GLY A 253 -7.41 -12.15 -2.61
N ASP A 254 -6.86 -13.19 -3.27
CA ASP A 254 -5.87 -14.10 -2.69
C ASP A 254 -4.54 -13.40 -2.38
N VAL A 255 -4.28 -12.28 -3.06
CA VAL A 255 -3.17 -11.36 -2.76
C VAL A 255 -3.73 -10.10 -2.12
N LYS A 256 -3.23 -9.71 -0.94
CA LYS A 256 -3.69 -8.51 -0.24
C LYS A 256 -2.91 -7.26 -0.59
N ALA A 257 -1.73 -7.42 -1.20
CA ALA A 257 -0.84 -6.33 -1.52
C ALA A 257 -1.32 -5.47 -2.71
N PHE A 258 -2.10 -6.03 -3.65
CA PHE A 258 -2.60 -5.33 -4.84
C PHE A 258 -3.82 -6.03 -5.43
N SER A 259 -4.64 -5.31 -6.20
CA SER A 259 -5.80 -5.84 -6.93
C SER A 259 -5.46 -6.25 -8.37
N LEU A 260 -6.40 -6.92 -9.05
CA LEU A 260 -6.24 -7.28 -10.46
C LEU A 260 -6.03 -6.03 -11.36
N GLU A 261 -6.71 -4.93 -11.05
CA GLU A 261 -6.62 -3.67 -11.79
C GLU A 261 -5.24 -3.01 -11.64
N GLU A 262 -4.59 -3.23 -10.50
CA GLU A 262 -3.23 -2.74 -10.21
C GLU A 262 -2.14 -3.60 -10.86
N ALA A 263 -2.50 -4.73 -11.49
CA ALA A 263 -1.57 -5.57 -12.24
C ALA A 263 -1.19 -4.94 -13.60
N VAL A 264 0.06 -4.49 -13.69
CA VAL A 264 0.59 -3.73 -14.82
C VAL A 264 1.11 -4.64 -15.93
N SER A 265 1.67 -5.79 -15.63
CA SER A 265 2.16 -6.73 -16.65
C SER A 265 2.35 -8.14 -16.10
N PHE A 266 2.25 -9.12 -16.99
CA PHE A 266 2.39 -10.54 -16.69
C PHE A 266 3.52 -11.12 -17.54
N LYS A 267 4.25 -12.08 -16.98
CA LYS A 267 5.27 -12.85 -17.69
C LYS A 267 5.17 -14.31 -17.30
N TRP A 268 4.99 -15.19 -18.27
CA TRP A 268 5.12 -16.62 -18.12
C TRP A 268 6.60 -17.00 -18.06
N ASN A 269 7.06 -17.51 -16.92
CA ASN A 269 8.46 -17.92 -16.77
C ASN A 269 8.70 -19.39 -17.19
N GLY A 270 7.62 -20.16 -17.42
CA GLY A 270 7.72 -21.59 -17.68
C GLY A 270 7.77 -22.40 -16.39
N SER A 271 8.23 -23.64 -16.53
CA SER A 271 8.34 -24.58 -15.42
C SER A 271 9.63 -24.31 -14.65
N GLU A 272 9.50 -23.96 -13.38
CA GLU A 272 10.60 -23.70 -12.47
C GLU A 272 10.56 -24.65 -11.28
N ARG A 273 11.74 -25.05 -10.81
CA ARG A 273 11.87 -25.73 -9.53
C ARG A 273 12.03 -24.69 -8.43
N ILE A 274 11.16 -24.77 -7.43
CA ILE A 274 11.21 -23.94 -6.22
C ILE A 274 11.78 -24.81 -5.10
N ASP A 275 12.90 -24.38 -4.54
CA ASP A 275 13.60 -25.09 -3.47
C ASP A 275 13.29 -24.53 -2.06
N GLY A 276 12.39 -23.53 -1.96
CA GLY A 276 11.97 -22.94 -0.69
C GLY A 276 11.16 -23.90 0.18
N ASP A 277 11.29 -23.77 1.51
CA ASP A 277 10.71 -24.71 2.47
C ASP A 277 9.18 -24.82 2.40
N LEU A 278 8.50 -23.72 2.07
CA LEU A 278 7.03 -23.66 2.05
C LEU A 278 6.44 -24.23 0.75
N TYR A 279 7.10 -23.99 -0.38
CA TYR A 279 6.60 -24.35 -1.72
C TYR A 279 7.60 -25.20 -2.48
N LYS A 280 8.15 -26.23 -1.83
CA LYS A 280 9.13 -27.11 -2.46
C LYS A 280 8.48 -27.94 -3.57
N GLY A 281 8.92 -27.77 -4.81
CA GLY A 281 8.37 -28.52 -5.93
C GLY A 281 8.67 -27.90 -7.29
N THR A 282 8.07 -28.48 -8.33
CA THR A 282 8.11 -27.92 -9.69
C THR A 282 6.75 -27.30 -10.00
N TYR A 283 6.77 -26.05 -10.42
CA TYR A 283 5.58 -25.25 -10.71
C TYR A 283 5.77 -24.56 -12.05
N ASP A 284 4.68 -24.36 -12.77
CA ASP A 284 4.66 -23.30 -13.77
C ASP A 284 4.57 -21.96 -13.04
N THR A 285 5.36 -20.96 -13.42
CA THR A 285 5.35 -19.69 -12.68
C THR A 285 5.05 -18.50 -13.58
N VAL A 286 4.34 -17.53 -12.99
CA VAL A 286 3.99 -16.27 -13.64
C VAL A 286 4.49 -15.13 -12.78
N THR A 287 5.35 -14.28 -13.34
CA THR A 287 5.74 -13.03 -12.69
C THR A 287 4.71 -11.96 -13.01
N VAL A 288 4.22 -11.29 -11.97
CA VAL A 288 3.26 -10.18 -12.08
C VAL A 288 3.94 -8.94 -11.54
N LYS A 289 4.04 -7.91 -12.39
CA LYS A 289 4.41 -6.56 -11.96
C LYS A 289 3.14 -5.78 -11.69
N TYR A 290 3.11 -5.08 -10.58
CA TYR A 290 1.97 -4.29 -10.14
C TYR A 290 2.40 -2.90 -9.66
N GLU A 291 1.45 -1.99 -9.66
CA GLU A 291 1.58 -0.65 -9.11
C GLU A 291 0.37 -0.38 -8.21
N ALA A 292 0.52 -0.61 -6.91
CA ALA A 292 -0.56 -0.38 -5.97
C ALA A 292 -0.73 1.12 -5.72
N GLN A 293 -1.95 1.63 -5.94
CA GLN A 293 -2.28 3.04 -5.77
C GLN A 293 -3.01 3.21 -4.44
N THR A 294 -2.34 3.88 -3.50
CA THR A 294 -2.91 4.17 -2.18
C THR A 294 -3.12 5.66 -2.00
N ILE A 295 -3.84 6.04 -0.92
CA ILE A 295 -3.92 7.44 -0.47
C ILE A 295 -2.55 8.02 -0.11
N PHE A 296 -1.57 7.16 0.20
CA PHE A 296 -0.22 7.55 0.57
C PHE A 296 0.72 7.66 -0.64
N GLY A 297 0.28 7.25 -1.83
CA GLY A 297 1.06 7.29 -3.06
C GLY A 297 1.17 5.94 -3.77
N ARG A 298 2.21 5.80 -4.60
CA ARG A 298 2.38 4.69 -5.55
C ARG A 298 3.42 3.69 -5.04
N PHE A 299 3.02 2.41 -5.03
CA PHE A 299 3.81 1.30 -4.51
C PHE A 299 4.05 0.27 -5.61
N PRO A 300 5.12 0.43 -6.41
CA PRO A 300 5.50 -0.57 -7.40
C PRO A 300 6.04 -1.84 -6.73
N GLY A 301 5.79 -2.98 -7.35
CA GLY A 301 6.36 -4.23 -6.89
C GLY A 301 6.19 -5.36 -7.89
N GLU A 302 6.82 -6.50 -7.57
CA GLU A 302 6.71 -7.71 -8.35
C GLU A 302 6.46 -8.91 -7.44
N VAL A 303 5.61 -9.83 -7.88
CA VAL A 303 5.35 -11.11 -7.24
C VAL A 303 5.41 -12.23 -8.27
N LYS A 304 5.68 -13.45 -7.82
CA LYS A 304 5.66 -14.66 -8.62
C LYS A 304 4.53 -15.56 -8.14
N CYS A 305 3.59 -15.86 -9.03
CA CYS A 305 2.54 -16.83 -8.81
C CYS A 305 3.05 -18.23 -9.15
N LEU A 306 2.76 -19.21 -8.29
CA LEU A 306 3.07 -20.63 -8.49
C LEU A 306 1.80 -21.35 -8.97
N LEU A 307 1.88 -22.00 -10.13
CA LEU A 307 0.80 -22.76 -10.75
C LEU A 307 1.15 -24.25 -10.77
N GLN A 308 0.17 -25.08 -10.41
CA GLN A 308 0.28 -26.52 -10.54
C GLN A 308 -1.07 -27.08 -10.98
N ALA A 309 -1.07 -27.85 -12.08
CA ALA A 309 -2.27 -28.39 -12.71
C ALA A 309 -3.34 -27.31 -13.00
N GLY A 310 -2.90 -26.12 -13.45
CA GLY A 310 -3.79 -24.99 -13.78
C GLY A 310 -4.39 -24.28 -12.55
N GLN A 311 -3.95 -24.59 -11.34
CA GLN A 311 -4.41 -23.94 -10.11
C GLN A 311 -3.29 -23.15 -9.44
N VAL A 312 -3.63 -22.01 -8.85
CA VAL A 312 -2.72 -21.22 -8.01
C VAL A 312 -2.43 -21.98 -6.73
N LYS A 313 -1.14 -22.15 -6.41
CA LYS A 313 -0.66 -22.81 -5.19
C LYS A 313 -0.08 -21.83 -4.17
N GLY A 314 0.41 -20.68 -4.62
CA GLY A 314 0.97 -19.67 -3.75
C GLY A 314 1.53 -18.47 -4.51
N TRP A 315 1.86 -17.44 -3.74
CA TRP A 315 2.47 -16.21 -4.23
C TRP A 315 3.75 -15.96 -3.44
N ILE A 316 4.86 -15.74 -4.15
CA ILE A 316 6.17 -15.55 -3.55
C ILE A 316 6.86 -14.31 -4.11
N ASP A 317 7.86 -13.81 -3.38
CA ASP A 317 8.79 -12.83 -3.90
C ASP A 317 9.71 -13.47 -4.96
N PRO A 318 9.88 -12.87 -6.15
CA PRO A 318 10.64 -13.49 -7.24
C PRO A 318 12.13 -13.71 -6.96
N VAL A 319 12.74 -12.94 -6.04
CA VAL A 319 14.16 -13.05 -5.71
C VAL A 319 14.37 -13.64 -4.34
N THR A 320 13.63 -13.22 -3.31
CA THR A 320 13.84 -13.80 -1.96
C THR A 320 13.18 -15.17 -1.80
N MET A 321 12.26 -15.54 -2.71
CA MET A 321 11.47 -16.78 -2.65
C MET A 321 10.64 -16.93 -1.37
N GLU A 322 10.49 -15.86 -0.60
CA GLU A 322 9.62 -15.80 0.58
C GLU A 322 8.17 -15.63 0.16
N GLU A 323 7.23 -16.19 0.94
CA GLU A 323 5.80 -16.03 0.68
C GLU A 323 5.36 -14.56 0.79
N LYS A 324 4.52 -14.13 -0.15
CA LYS A 324 3.87 -12.82 -0.19
C LYS A 324 2.36 -13.06 -0.09
N ILE A 325 1.79 -12.85 1.10
CA ILE A 325 0.33 -12.82 1.32
C ILE A 325 -0.15 -11.36 1.24
#